data_AF-A0AAD5RCU7-F1
#
_entry.id   AF-A0AAD5RCU7-F1
#
_cell.length_a   1.000
_cell.length_b   1.000
_cell.length_c   1.000
_cell.angle_alpha   90.00
_cell.angle_beta   90.00
_cell.angle_gamma   90.00
#
_symmetry.space_group_name_H-M   'P 1'
#
loop_
_entity.id
_entity.type
_entity.pdbx_description
1 polymer ?
#
loop_
_entity_poly.entity_id
_entity_poly.type
_entity_poly.pdbx_seq_one_letter_code
_entity_poly.pdbx_strand_id
1 'polypeptide(L)'
;MRIVLLYLSLNLHDDEEERGERKHAKDALLLWCQRKTTGYPNVRVENFTTSWRNGLAFNALIHAHRPELVNFNALNPNDHIGNLNNAFDIAEKKLEIARLLDAEDVDAARPR
;
A
#
# COMPACT_ATOMS: atom_id res chain seq x y z
N MET A 1 7.95 -0.92 -10.66
CA MET A 1 7.67 -0.28 -9.36
C MET A 1 8.65 0.83 -8.95
N ARG A 2 9.60 1.20 -9.82
CA ARG A 2 10.32 2.49 -9.82
C ARG A 2 9.45 3.71 -10.21
N ILE A 3 8.16 3.49 -10.46
CA ILE A 3 7.22 4.51 -10.98
C ILE A 3 6.62 5.38 -9.87
N VAL A 4 6.41 4.84 -8.66
CA VAL A 4 5.81 5.61 -7.56
C VAL A 4 6.83 6.54 -6.89
N LEU A 5 8.10 6.13 -6.82
CA LEU A 5 9.17 6.93 -6.24
C LEU A 5 9.73 8.00 -7.18
N LEU A 6 9.70 7.82 -8.51
CA LEU A 6 10.08 8.88 -9.46
C LEU A 6 9.05 10.03 -9.49
N TYR A 7 7.76 9.72 -9.29
CA TYR A 7 6.72 10.75 -9.23
C TYR A 7 6.78 11.57 -7.94
N LEU A 8 7.23 10.98 -6.82
CA LEU A 8 7.50 11.73 -5.59
C LEU A 8 8.87 12.44 -5.61
N SER A 9 9.91 11.82 -6.18
CA SER A 9 11.25 12.42 -6.22
C SER A 9 11.39 13.60 -7.18
N LEU A 10 10.56 13.69 -8.23
CA LEU A 10 10.50 14.86 -9.13
C LEU A 10 9.54 15.96 -8.64
N ASN A 11 8.68 15.67 -7.65
CA ASN A 11 7.74 16.64 -7.06
C ASN A 11 8.11 17.06 -5.62
N LEU A 12 9.26 16.61 -5.09
CA LEU A 12 9.75 16.97 -3.75
C LEU A 12 11.06 17.77 -3.80
N HIS A 13 11.44 18.27 -4.97
CA HIS A 13 12.58 19.17 -5.13
C HIS A 13 12.19 20.56 -5.60
N ASP A 14 10.97 21.00 -5.30
CA ASP A 14 10.72 22.43 -5.13
C ASP A 14 9.52 22.64 -4.20
N ASP A 15 9.81 23.46 -3.19
CA ASP A 15 8.92 24.37 -2.48
C ASP A 15 7.98 23.87 -1.36
N GLU A 16 8.29 24.41 -0.19
CA GLU A 16 7.43 24.54 0.97
C GLU A 16 6.21 25.42 0.64
N GLU A 17 5.00 24.87 0.50
CA GLU A 17 3.73 25.52 0.91
C GLU A 17 2.47 24.61 0.75
N GLU A 18 1.37 25.03 1.38
CA GLU A 18 -0.04 24.65 1.16
C GLU A 18 -0.65 23.34 1.71
N ARG A 19 -1.55 23.53 2.69
CA ARG A 19 -2.51 22.56 3.23
C ARG A 19 -3.56 22.09 2.19
N GLY A 20 -3.71 22.81 1.08
CA GLY A 20 -4.67 22.53 0.00
C GLY A 20 -4.19 21.44 -0.95
N GLU A 21 -2.97 21.56 -1.47
CA GLU A 21 -2.41 20.62 -2.45
C GLU A 21 -2.18 19.22 -1.88
N ARG A 22 -1.73 19.12 -0.62
CA ARG A 22 -1.58 17.84 0.08
C ARG A 22 -2.87 17.03 0.16
N LYS A 23 -4.02 17.70 0.29
CA LYS A 23 -5.33 17.03 0.32
C LYS A 23 -5.64 16.42 -1.05
N HIS A 24 -5.37 17.15 -2.12
CA HIS A 24 -5.59 16.67 -3.49
C HIS A 24 -4.67 15.51 -3.86
N ALA A 25 -3.38 15.58 -3.48
CA ALA A 25 -2.43 14.49 -3.70
C ALA A 25 -2.83 13.21 -2.95
N LYS A 26 -3.28 13.36 -1.69
CA LYS A 26 -3.76 12.24 -0.88
C LYS A 26 -5.02 11.59 -1.48
N ASP A 27 -5.97 12.40 -1.93
CA ASP A 27 -7.22 11.92 -2.53
C ASP A 27 -6.95 11.24 -3.89
N ALA A 28 -6.03 11.77 -4.69
CA ALA A 28 -5.60 11.16 -5.94
C ALA A 28 -4.92 9.80 -5.72
N LEU A 29 -4.05 9.69 -4.71
CA LEU A 29 -3.41 8.43 -4.34
C LEU A 29 -4.45 7.40 -3.86
N LEU A 30 -5.42 7.83 -3.05
CA LEU A 30 -6.48 6.94 -2.56
C LEU A 30 -7.31 6.39 -3.73
N LEU A 31 -7.70 7.26 -4.66
CA LEU A 31 -8.43 6.87 -5.86
C LEU A 31 -7.63 5.89 -6.73
N TRP A 32 -6.31 6.11 -6.86
CA TRP A 32 -5.44 5.19 -7.58
C TRP A 32 -5.40 3.81 -6.91
N CYS A 33 -5.26 3.75 -5.59
CA CYS A 33 -5.29 2.49 -4.84
C CYS A 33 -6.61 1.76 -5.07
N GLN A 34 -7.73 2.46 -4.92
CA GLN A 34 -9.07 1.90 -5.15
C GLN A 34 -9.18 1.27 -6.54
N ARG A 35 -8.81 2.02 -7.59
CA ARG A 35 -8.86 1.54 -8.98
C ARG A 35 -7.99 0.31 -9.21
N LYS A 36 -6.83 0.23 -8.58
CA LYS A 36 -5.91 -0.91 -8.71
C LYS A 36 -6.37 -2.14 -7.94
N THR A 37 -7.09 -1.95 -6.85
CA THR A 37 -7.65 -3.04 -6.04
C THR A 37 -9.09 -3.42 -6.41
N THR A 38 -9.68 -2.79 -7.41
CA THR A 38 -11.03 -3.16 -7.91
C THR A 38 -11.04 -4.62 -8.36
N GLY A 39 -11.99 -5.40 -7.83
CA GLY A 39 -12.16 -6.81 -8.17
C GLY A 39 -11.41 -7.79 -7.27
N TYR A 40 -10.60 -7.31 -6.32
CA TYR A 40 -9.98 -8.18 -5.32
C TYR A 40 -10.96 -8.47 -4.17
N PRO A 41 -11.21 -9.75 -3.84
CA PRO A 41 -12.11 -10.11 -2.76
C PRO A 41 -11.54 -9.66 -1.41
N ASN A 42 -12.41 -9.21 -0.51
CA ASN A 42 -12.05 -8.76 0.85
C ASN A 42 -11.08 -7.55 0.90
N VAL A 43 -10.94 -6.82 -0.21
CA VAL A 43 -10.13 -5.58 -0.27
C VAL A 43 -11.05 -4.40 -0.53
N ARG A 44 -11.06 -3.45 0.41
CA ARG A 44 -11.77 -2.19 0.27
C ARG A 44 -10.93 -1.05 0.85
N VAL A 45 -10.34 -0.25 -0.03
CA VAL A 45 -9.46 0.86 0.34
C VAL A 45 -10.25 2.16 0.46
N GLU A 46 -10.47 2.64 1.67
CA GLU A 46 -11.25 3.87 1.95
C GLU A 46 -10.42 4.93 2.68
N ASN A 47 -9.33 4.52 3.33
CA ASN A 47 -8.44 5.39 4.06
C ASN A 47 -7.01 4.81 4.02
N PHE A 48 -6.03 5.53 4.59
CA PHE A 48 -4.63 5.09 4.72
C PHE A 48 -4.31 4.52 6.11
N THR A 49 -5.32 4.06 6.84
CA THR A 49 -5.18 3.48 8.17
C THR A 49 -5.80 2.09 8.22
N THR A 50 -7.06 1.99 8.62
CA THR A 50 -7.75 0.71 8.88
C THR A 50 -7.92 -0.16 7.65
N SER A 51 -8.05 0.44 6.45
CA SER A 51 -8.19 -0.32 5.20
C SER A 51 -6.97 -1.17 4.83
N TRP A 52 -5.81 -0.90 5.42
CA TRP A 52 -4.54 -1.57 5.11
C TRP A 52 -4.13 -2.58 6.17
N ARG A 53 -4.83 -2.58 7.31
CA ARG A 53 -4.47 -3.30 8.53
C ARG A 53 -4.37 -4.81 8.33
N ASN A 54 -5.27 -5.40 7.56
CA ASN A 54 -5.27 -6.85 7.32
C ASN A 54 -4.24 -7.31 6.26
N GLY A 55 -3.46 -6.39 5.71
CA GLY A 55 -2.41 -6.66 4.72
C GLY A 55 -2.90 -6.99 3.30
N LEU A 56 -4.19 -7.23 3.08
CA LEU A 56 -4.69 -7.63 1.76
C LEU A 56 -4.57 -6.52 0.72
N ALA A 57 -4.75 -5.25 1.11
CA ALA A 57 -4.59 -4.11 0.21
C ALA A 57 -3.17 -4.03 -0.40
N PHE A 58 -2.13 -4.26 0.42
CA PHE A 58 -0.74 -4.28 -0.08
C PHE A 58 -0.50 -5.44 -1.05
N ASN A 59 -0.95 -6.65 -0.69
CA ASN A 59 -0.83 -7.82 -1.54
C ASN A 59 -1.57 -7.66 -2.87
N ALA A 60 -2.76 -7.04 -2.86
CA ALA A 60 -3.54 -6.77 -4.05
C ALA A 60 -2.83 -5.80 -5.00
N LEU A 61 -2.19 -4.75 -4.46
CA LEU A 61 -1.42 -3.81 -5.28
C LEU A 61 -0.19 -4.45 -5.92
N ILE A 62 0.51 -5.33 -5.18
CA ILE A 62 1.64 -6.08 -5.73
C ILE A 62 1.14 -7.03 -6.82
N HIS A 63 0.09 -7.81 -6.55
CA HIS A 63 -0.51 -8.73 -7.53
C HIS A 63 -1.01 -7.99 -8.78
N ALA A 64 -1.63 -6.82 -8.62
CA ALA A 64 -2.09 -6.00 -9.74
C ALA A 64 -0.94 -5.46 -10.62
N HIS A 65 0.28 -5.37 -10.07
CA HIS A 65 1.46 -4.96 -10.81
C HIS A 65 2.24 -6.16 -11.40
N ARG A 66 2.33 -7.24 -10.64
CA ARG A 66 3.04 -8.49 -10.97
C ARG A 66 2.31 -9.68 -10.35
N PRO A 67 1.32 -10.26 -11.07
CA PRO A 67 0.50 -11.35 -10.57
C PRO A 67 1.31 -12.58 -10.14
N GLU A 68 2.46 -12.82 -10.77
CA GLU A 68 3.34 -13.96 -10.52
C GLU A 68 4.02 -13.93 -9.14
N LEU A 69 4.05 -12.77 -8.46
CA LEU A 69 4.75 -12.61 -7.19
C LEU A 69 3.88 -12.96 -5.97
N VAL A 70 2.56 -12.95 -6.10
CA VAL A 70 1.63 -13.11 -4.97
C VAL A 70 0.53 -14.09 -5.36
N ASN A 71 0.36 -15.19 -4.63
CA ASN A 71 -0.84 -16.00 -4.79
C ASN A 71 -1.99 -15.41 -3.97
N PHE A 72 -2.69 -14.41 -4.52
CA PHE A 72 -3.67 -13.64 -3.76
C PHE A 72 -4.83 -14.49 -3.21
N ASN A 73 -5.29 -15.48 -3.99
CA ASN A 73 -6.41 -16.34 -3.60
C ASN A 73 -6.08 -17.29 -2.43
N ALA A 74 -4.80 -17.48 -2.12
CA ALA A 74 -4.35 -18.28 -0.98
C ALA A 74 -4.23 -17.47 0.32
N LEU A 75 -4.38 -16.14 0.26
CA LEU A 75 -4.26 -15.29 1.44
C LEU A 75 -5.48 -15.43 2.35
N ASN A 76 -5.24 -15.47 3.65
CA ASN A 76 -6.28 -15.53 4.67
C ASN A 76 -6.55 -14.11 5.21
N PRO A 77 -7.77 -13.56 5.08
CA PRO A 77 -8.10 -12.23 5.60
C PRO A 77 -7.87 -12.06 7.11
N ASN A 78 -7.87 -13.15 7.88
CA ASN A 78 -7.65 -13.12 9.33
C ASN A 78 -6.17 -13.18 9.74
N ASP A 79 -5.26 -13.47 8.80
CA ASP A 79 -3.81 -13.52 9.06
C ASP A 79 -3.16 -12.17 8.72
N HIS A 80 -3.44 -11.15 9.54
CA HIS A 80 -3.01 -9.78 9.27
C HIS A 80 -1.48 -9.66 9.17
N ILE A 81 -0.78 -10.14 10.20
CA ILE A 81 0.68 -10.07 10.30
C ILE A 81 1.33 -10.88 9.17
N GLY A 82 0.83 -12.08 8.87
CA GLY A 82 1.33 -12.89 7.77
C GLY A 82 1.16 -12.20 6.42
N ASN A 83 -0.02 -11.63 6.15
CA ASN A 83 -0.28 -10.90 4.92
C ASN A 83 0.63 -9.66 4.78
N LEU A 84 0.78 -8.87 5.85
CA LEU A 84 1.63 -7.68 5.86
C LEU A 84 3.09 -8.03 5.58
N ASN A 85 3.63 -9.01 6.32
CA ASN A 85 5.00 -9.48 6.12
C ASN A 85 5.21 -10.03 4.71
N ASN A 86 4.27 -10.81 4.17
CA ASN A 86 4.35 -11.31 2.80
C ASN A 86 4.48 -10.17 1.78
N ALA A 87 3.65 -9.13 1.90
CA ALA A 87 3.71 -8.00 1.00
C ALA A 87 5.03 -7.22 1.11
N PHE A 88 5.50 -6.95 2.34
CA PHE A 88 6.74 -6.20 2.57
C PHE A 88 7.97 -6.97 2.12
N ASP A 89 8.03 -8.27 2.40
CA ASP A 89 9.12 -9.15 1.94
C ASP A 89 9.21 -9.19 0.41
N ILE A 90 8.07 -9.33 -0.29
CA ILE A 90 8.05 -9.35 -1.75
C ILE A 90 8.45 -7.99 -2.31
N ALA A 91 7.94 -6.89 -1.74
CA ALA A 91 8.28 -5.55 -2.17
C ALA A 91 9.79 -5.27 -2.05
N GLU A 92 10.40 -5.68 -0.94
CA GLU A 92 11.84 -5.53 -0.70
C GLU A 92 12.67 -6.43 -1.62
N LYS A 93 12.40 -7.74 -1.61
CA LYS A 93 13.26 -8.73 -2.28
C LYS A 93 13.09 -8.77 -3.79
N LYS A 94 11.91 -8.42 -4.32
CA LYS A 94 11.57 -8.58 -5.75
C LYS A 94 11.34 -7.27 -6.49
N LEU A 95 11.02 -6.21 -5.75
CA LEU A 95 10.68 -4.90 -6.31
C LEU A 95 11.66 -3.80 -5.87
N GLU A 96 12.64 -4.15 -5.02
CA GLU A 96 13.69 -3.27 -4.49
C GLU A 96 13.11 -2.05 -3.76
N ILE A 97 11.99 -2.26 -3.06
CA ILE A 97 11.32 -1.23 -2.27
C ILE A 97 11.75 -1.38 -0.82
N ALA A 98 12.40 -0.34 -0.29
CA ALA A 98 12.79 -0.30 1.11
C ALA A 98 11.56 -0.47 2.03
N ARG A 99 11.71 -1.32 3.03
CA ARG A 99 10.70 -1.49 4.08
C ARG A 99 10.72 -0.27 4.99
N LEU A 100 9.59 0.43 5.06
CA LEU A 100 9.40 1.63 5.90
C LEU A 100 8.47 1.39 7.08
N LEU A 101 7.76 0.25 7.08
CA LEU A 101 6.74 -0.10 8.05
C LEU A 101 6.99 -1.51 8.55
N ASP A 102 6.78 -1.70 9.85
CA ASP A 102 6.71 -3.02 10.46
C ASP A 102 5.27 -3.52 10.48
N ALA A 103 5.06 -4.82 10.27
CA ALA A 103 3.73 -5.42 10.24
C ALA A 103 2.97 -5.18 11.54
N GLU A 104 3.66 -5.21 12.68
CA GLU A 104 3.09 -4.97 14.01
C GLU A 104 2.57 -3.54 14.16
N ASP A 105 3.26 -2.53 13.60
CA ASP A 105 2.84 -1.13 13.67
C ASP A 105 1.61 -0.86 12.81
N VAL A 106 1.47 -1.57 11.69
CA VAL A 106 0.32 -1.46 10.79
C VAL A 106 -0.89 -2.21 11.35
N ASP A 107 -0.69 -3.38 11.95
CA ASP A 107 -1.76 -4.14 12.60
C ASP A 107 -2.15 -3.60 13.97
N ALA A 108 -1.32 -2.76 14.59
CA ALA A 108 -1.73 -2.05 15.79
C ALA A 108 -2.94 -1.16 15.48
N ALA A 109 -4.11 -1.52 16.03
CA ALA A 109 -5.22 -0.57 16.18
C ALA A 109 -4.75 0.53 17.12
N ARG A 110 -4.08 1.57 16.61
CA ARG A 110 -3.87 2.75 17.44
C ARG A 110 -5.22 3.43 17.66
N PRO A 111 -5.59 3.61 18.92
CA PRO A 111 -5.67 4.95 19.46
C PRO A 111 -4.48 5.14 20.39
N ARG A 112 -3.70 6.19 20.16
CA ARG A 112 -3.17 6.97 21.28
C ARG A 112 -3.94 8.26 21.31
#